data_AF-A0A484I9Y5-F1
#
_entry.id   AF-A0A484I9Y5-F1
#
_cell.length_a   1.000
_cell.length_b   1.000
_cell.length_c   1.000
_cell.angle_alpha   90.00
_cell.angle_beta   90.00
_cell.angle_gamma   90.00
#
_symmetry.space_group_name_H-M   'P 1'
#
loop_
_entity.id
_entity.type
_entity.pdbx_description
1 polymer ?
#
loop_
_entity_poly.entity_id
_entity_poly.type
_entity_poly.pdbx_seq_one_letter_code
_entity_poly.pdbx_strand_id
1 'polypeptide(L)'
;MSVSLNILFDLSTNSFSYPFTKQHFILYKKVTSQYNDPDVLQYVNLLVPERIRKNIKTQLKTEDIFEVVNFNNYGYGDFHSTNNLDIRNDSTDKEGDEVCNVKHDSSSTSFSPSFLDSLKELMVWFKKDFMRWVDKNPSCDNCGRQLTLEYIPGNTWKIRGIENYYCSFCNAVFSFPRYGKIKEIADNRMGKCSEWTFLFGAILNSFSIKTRIVHDFLDHCWNESFIGGRWVHIDSTLAFPISFDHPSYYEKNWNKKYIFVLAFSESNLEDVTISYTMEWNQVLNRRSKLKQTQLEKFKKFYQQISLK
;
A
#
# COMPACT_ATOMS: atom_id res chain seq x y z
N MET A 1 23.99 -23.77 -28.47
CA MET A 1 22.65 -23.54 -27.89
C MET A 1 22.40 -24.62 -26.83
N SER A 2 22.51 -24.27 -25.56
CA SER A 2 21.76 -24.94 -24.49
C SER A 2 21.62 -23.91 -23.38
N VAL A 3 20.36 -23.53 -23.15
CA VAL A 3 19.96 -22.53 -22.16
C VAL A 3 20.18 -23.14 -20.79
N SER A 4 21.03 -22.50 -19.98
CA SER A 4 21.31 -22.91 -18.61
C SER A 4 20.03 -22.77 -17.78
N LEU A 5 19.41 -23.93 -17.48
CA LEU A 5 18.61 -24.12 -16.27
C LEU A 5 19.54 -23.83 -15.08
N ASN A 6 19.31 -22.72 -14.38
CA ASN A 6 19.54 -22.55 -12.92
C ASN A 6 19.44 -21.06 -12.57
N ILE A 7 18.21 -20.53 -12.59
CA ILE A 7 17.84 -19.54 -11.58
C ILE A 7 17.05 -20.35 -10.55
N LEU A 8 17.78 -21.14 -9.75
CA LEU A 8 17.28 -21.46 -8.43
C LEU A 8 16.91 -20.13 -7.77
N PHE A 9 15.78 -20.09 -7.08
CA PHE A 9 15.55 -19.09 -6.06
C PHE A 9 16.77 -19.13 -5.14
N ASP A 10 17.63 -18.12 -5.28
CA ASP A 10 18.85 -17.99 -4.53
C ASP A 10 18.48 -17.74 -3.06
N LEU A 11 18.28 -18.85 -2.34
CA LEU A 11 18.20 -18.90 -0.88
C LEU A 11 19.59 -18.74 -0.26
N SER A 12 20.66 -18.67 -1.06
CA SER A 12 22.01 -18.46 -0.58
C SER A 12 22.30 -16.97 -0.48
N THR A 13 22.33 -16.47 0.76
CA THR A 13 22.57 -15.07 1.15
C THR A 13 21.37 -14.12 0.92
N ASN A 14 20.30 -14.29 1.71
CA ASN A 14 19.40 -13.15 1.98
C ASN A 14 20.21 -12.10 2.77
N SER A 15 20.82 -11.15 2.07
CA SER A 15 21.55 -10.02 2.69
C SER A 15 20.61 -9.04 3.42
N PHE A 16 19.29 -9.25 3.29
CA PHE A 16 18.28 -8.55 4.06
C PHE A 16 18.05 -9.31 5.37
N SER A 17 18.12 -8.60 6.50
CA SER A 17 17.76 -9.18 7.80
C SER A 17 16.26 -9.39 7.86
N TYR A 18 15.80 -10.54 8.37
CA TYR A 18 14.39 -10.76 8.72
C TYR A 18 13.85 -9.56 9.54
N PRO A 19 12.62 -9.07 9.32
CA PRO A 19 11.55 -9.62 8.45
C PRO A 19 11.65 -9.25 6.95
N PHE A 20 12.69 -8.53 6.55
CA PHE A 20 12.87 -8.11 5.15
C PHE A 20 13.38 -9.27 4.29
N THR A 21 12.66 -9.62 3.24
CA THR A 21 13.07 -10.70 2.31
C THR A 21 13.06 -10.18 0.87
N LYS A 22 14.07 -10.54 0.07
CA LYS A 22 14.11 -10.21 -1.37
C LYS A 22 12.82 -10.64 -2.10
N GLN A 23 12.18 -11.72 -1.64
CA GLN A 23 10.92 -12.22 -2.21
C GLN A 23 9.77 -11.22 -2.12
N HIS A 24 9.60 -10.51 -1.00
CA HIS A 24 8.57 -9.46 -0.90
C HIS A 24 8.80 -8.34 -1.92
N PHE A 25 10.05 -7.93 -2.11
CA PHE A 25 10.42 -6.87 -3.05
C PHE A 25 10.17 -7.30 -4.49
N ILE A 26 10.57 -8.52 -4.87
CA ILE A 26 10.29 -9.09 -6.20
C ILE A 26 8.78 -9.21 -6.43
N LEU A 27 8.04 -9.71 -5.44
CA LEU A 27 6.60 -9.83 -5.50
C LEU A 27 5.95 -8.46 -5.75
N TYR A 28 6.22 -7.47 -4.91
CA TYR A 28 5.59 -6.16 -5.05
C TYR A 28 5.99 -5.46 -6.34
N LYS A 29 7.24 -5.60 -6.82
CA LYS A 29 7.63 -5.10 -8.16
C LYS A 29 6.78 -5.70 -9.28
N LYS A 30 6.55 -7.01 -9.25
CA LYS A 30 5.77 -7.73 -10.27
C LYS A 30 4.25 -7.49 -10.12
N VAL A 31 3.77 -7.19 -8.92
CA VAL A 31 2.37 -6.78 -8.72
C VAL A 31 2.16 -5.36 -9.20
N THR A 32 3.00 -4.41 -8.79
CA THR A 32 2.85 -2.99 -9.15
C THR A 32 3.07 -2.74 -10.64
N SER A 33 3.86 -3.56 -11.35
CA SER A 33 3.94 -3.46 -12.81
C SER A 33 2.61 -3.77 -13.51
N GLN A 34 1.78 -4.65 -12.93
CA GLN A 34 0.46 -4.94 -13.47
C GLN A 34 -0.53 -3.77 -13.25
N TYR A 35 -0.19 -2.78 -12.41
CA TYR A 35 -0.99 -1.56 -12.26
C TYR A 35 -0.88 -0.62 -13.47
N ASN A 36 0.05 -0.90 -14.40
CA ASN A 36 0.21 -0.17 -15.66
C ASN A 36 -0.09 -1.04 -16.89
N ASP A 37 -0.55 -2.28 -16.69
CA ASP A 37 -0.91 -3.21 -17.76
C ASP A 37 -2.35 -2.93 -18.25
N PRO A 38 -2.54 -2.45 -19.50
CA PRO A 38 -3.86 -2.07 -20.00
C PRO A 38 -4.88 -3.21 -19.98
N ASP A 39 -4.44 -4.44 -20.25
CA ASP A 39 -5.31 -5.62 -20.29
C ASP A 39 -5.75 -6.02 -18.88
N VAL A 40 -4.90 -5.82 -17.87
CA VAL A 40 -5.25 -6.03 -16.46
C VAL A 40 -6.22 -4.94 -16.01
N LEU A 41 -5.91 -3.67 -16.29
CA LEU A 41 -6.73 -2.54 -15.86
C LEU A 41 -8.12 -2.58 -16.50
N GLN A 42 -8.22 -2.86 -17.80
CA GLN A 42 -9.51 -3.02 -18.47
C GLN A 42 -10.31 -4.17 -17.87
N TYR A 43 -9.66 -5.30 -17.61
CA TYR A 43 -10.29 -6.48 -17.01
C TYR A 43 -10.91 -6.15 -15.65
N VAL A 44 -10.14 -5.61 -14.71
CA VAL A 44 -10.64 -5.31 -13.37
C VAL A 44 -11.67 -4.18 -13.36
N ASN A 45 -11.58 -3.22 -14.30
CA ASN A 45 -12.58 -2.15 -14.43
C ASN A 45 -13.96 -2.70 -14.81
N LEU A 46 -14.00 -3.74 -15.64
CA LEU A 46 -15.25 -4.38 -16.09
C LEU A 46 -15.92 -5.20 -14.99
N LEU A 47 -15.19 -5.61 -13.95
CA LEU A 47 -15.74 -6.30 -12.79
C LEU A 47 -16.50 -5.35 -11.85
N VAL A 48 -16.15 -4.06 -11.86
CA VAL A 48 -16.83 -3.06 -11.03
C VAL A 48 -18.23 -2.76 -11.59
N PRO A 49 -19.29 -2.81 -10.76
CA PRO A 49 -20.64 -2.47 -11.17
C PRO A 49 -20.71 -1.14 -11.92
N GLU A 50 -21.48 -1.10 -13.01
CA GLU A 50 -21.55 0.08 -13.88
C GLU A 50 -21.91 1.36 -13.13
N ARG A 51 -22.82 1.26 -12.15
CA ARG A 51 -23.25 2.38 -11.31
C ARG A 51 -22.07 2.98 -10.53
N ILE A 52 -21.31 2.16 -9.81
CA ILE A 52 -20.11 2.58 -9.06
C ILE A 52 -19.10 3.23 -10.01
N ARG A 53 -18.83 2.56 -11.14
CA ARG A 53 -17.87 3.04 -12.14
C ARG A 53 -18.24 4.39 -12.73
N LYS A 54 -19.51 4.62 -13.06
CA LYS A 54 -20.01 5.92 -13.56
C LYS A 54 -19.89 7.01 -12.48
N ASN A 55 -20.24 6.70 -11.24
CA ASN A 55 -20.13 7.63 -10.12
C ASN A 55 -18.69 8.10 -9.92
N ILE A 56 -17.74 7.17 -9.77
CA ILE A 56 -16.32 7.51 -9.57
C ILE A 56 -15.77 8.33 -10.74
N LYS A 57 -16.02 7.92 -11.99
CA LYS A 57 -15.55 8.66 -13.17
C LYS A 57 -16.13 10.07 -13.24
N THR A 58 -17.36 10.27 -12.78
CA THR A 58 -17.99 11.59 -12.73
C THR A 58 -17.31 12.46 -11.68
N GLN A 59 -17.08 11.93 -10.47
CA GLN A 59 -16.45 12.68 -9.39
C GLN A 59 -14.99 13.03 -9.70
N LEU A 60 -14.21 12.11 -10.27
CA LEU A 60 -12.81 12.40 -10.65
C LEU A 60 -12.69 13.55 -11.66
N LYS A 61 -13.56 13.57 -12.68
CA LYS A 61 -13.59 14.70 -13.63
C LYS A 61 -13.94 16.02 -12.95
N THR A 62 -14.86 15.99 -11.99
CA THR A 62 -15.24 17.17 -11.23
C THR A 62 -14.08 17.68 -10.39
N GLU A 63 -13.37 16.81 -9.67
CA GLU A 63 -12.19 17.16 -8.88
C GLU A 63 -11.05 17.71 -9.75
N ASP A 64 -10.76 17.07 -10.90
CA ASP A 64 -9.77 17.58 -11.87
C ASP A 64 -10.12 19.00 -12.34
N ILE A 65 -11.42 19.27 -12.60
CA ILE A 65 -11.89 20.61 -12.96
C ILE A 65 -11.69 21.59 -11.80
N PHE A 66 -12.01 21.20 -10.56
CA PHE A 66 -11.79 22.04 -9.38
C PHE A 66 -10.31 22.36 -9.18
N GLU A 67 -9.42 21.37 -9.32
CA GLU A 67 -7.97 21.58 -9.25
C GLU A 67 -7.51 22.55 -10.35
N VAL A 68 -7.91 22.33 -11.62
CA VAL A 68 -7.53 23.22 -12.74
C VAL A 68 -8.05 24.66 -12.55
N VAL A 69 -9.31 24.83 -12.09
CA VAL A 69 -9.87 26.16 -11.81
C VAL A 69 -9.13 26.85 -10.67
N ASN A 70 -8.77 26.11 -9.62
CA ASN A 70 -8.00 26.65 -8.50
C ASN A 70 -6.57 27.03 -8.91
N PHE A 71 -5.92 26.24 -9.78
CA PHE A 71 -4.61 26.60 -10.34
C PHE A 71 -4.68 27.84 -11.24
N ASN A 72 -5.75 28.02 -12.00
CA ASN A 72 -5.97 29.21 -12.84
C ASN A 72 -6.32 30.47 -12.02
N ASN A 73 -6.74 30.33 -10.77
CA ASN A 73 -7.05 31.46 -9.87
C ASN A 73 -5.82 31.98 -9.10
N TYR A 74 -4.67 31.29 -9.13
CA TYR A 74 -3.39 31.84 -8.66
C TYR A 74 -2.65 32.50 -9.84
N GLY A 75 -3.27 33.55 -10.38
CA GLY A 75 -2.63 34.46 -11.31
C GLY A 75 -1.60 35.33 -10.60
N TYR A 76 -0.34 35.17 -11.02
CA TYR A 76 0.79 36.11 -10.95
C TYR A 76 0.51 37.45 -10.23
N GLY A 77 0.86 37.53 -8.96
CA GLY A 77 0.97 38.79 -8.21
C GLY A 77 2.43 39.01 -7.81
N ASP A 78 3.06 40.00 -8.43
CA ASP A 78 4.39 40.50 -8.10
C ASP A 78 4.55 40.72 -6.59
N PHE A 79 5.52 40.04 -5.97
CA PHE A 79 6.01 40.41 -4.64
C PHE A 79 7.35 41.13 -4.78
N HIS A 80 7.29 42.41 -5.16
CA HIS A 80 8.32 43.37 -4.79
C HIS A 80 8.05 43.81 -3.34
N SER A 81 8.91 43.38 -2.43
CA SER A 81 9.00 43.93 -1.08
C SER A 81 10.47 44.14 -0.75
N THR A 82 10.99 45.28 -1.21
CA THR A 82 12.15 45.91 -0.59
C THR A 82 11.80 46.29 0.84
N ASN A 83 12.62 45.88 1.81
CA ASN A 83 12.94 46.71 2.97
C ASN A 83 14.29 46.27 3.55
N ASN A 84 15.30 47.08 3.24
CA ASN A 84 16.49 47.24 4.06
C ASN A 84 16.08 47.76 5.44
N LEU A 85 16.75 47.27 6.49
CA LEU A 85 17.19 48.05 7.64
C LEU A 85 18.20 47.20 8.43
N ASP A 86 19.48 47.51 8.24
CA ASP A 86 20.55 47.22 9.18
C ASP A 86 20.30 47.94 10.52
N ILE A 87 20.73 47.34 11.64
CA ILE A 87 21.68 47.92 12.61
C ILE A 87 21.82 47.03 13.87
N ARG A 88 23.05 46.51 14.01
CA ARG A 88 23.92 46.31 15.21
C ARG A 88 23.56 45.33 16.34
N ASN A 89 24.59 44.49 16.57
CA ASN A 89 24.92 43.66 17.73
C ASN A 89 24.66 44.28 19.11
N ASP A 90 24.16 43.46 20.04
CA ASP A 90 24.77 43.34 21.37
C ASP A 90 24.56 41.92 21.95
N SER A 91 25.60 41.45 22.62
CA SER A 91 25.76 40.15 23.29
C SER A 91 24.91 40.00 24.56
N THR A 92 24.41 38.79 24.85
CA THR A 92 24.51 38.12 26.16
C THR A 92 23.83 36.73 26.15
N ASP A 93 24.45 35.81 26.86
CA ASP A 93 24.09 34.40 27.03
C ASP A 93 22.68 34.16 27.57
N LYS A 94 22.04 33.07 27.09
CA LYS A 94 21.30 32.10 27.92
C LYS A 94 20.80 30.91 27.10
N GLU A 95 21.13 29.71 27.59
CA GLU A 95 20.58 28.41 27.22
C GLU A 95 19.04 28.43 27.26
N GLY A 96 18.42 27.82 26.24
CA GLY A 96 16.98 27.59 26.17
C GLY A 96 16.66 26.69 24.98
N ASP A 97 15.98 25.58 25.27
CA ASP A 97 15.64 24.51 24.35
C ASP A 97 14.99 24.99 23.04
N GLU A 98 15.64 24.72 21.90
CA GLU A 98 15.00 24.81 20.58
C GLU A 98 14.04 23.62 20.42
N VAL A 99 12.81 23.83 20.87
CA VAL A 99 11.65 23.07 20.40
C VAL A 99 11.49 23.38 18.91
N CYS A 100 11.93 22.44 18.07
CA CYS A 100 11.62 22.44 16.65
C CYS A 100 10.10 22.28 16.48
N ASN A 101 9.36 23.39 16.54
CA ASN A 101 7.98 23.47 16.09
C ASN A 101 8.00 23.38 14.55
N VAL A 102 8.11 22.15 14.06
CA VAL A 102 7.73 21.85 12.68
C VAL A 102 6.22 22.10 12.61
N LYS A 103 5.87 23.26 12.05
CA LYS A 103 4.51 23.55 11.62
C LYS A 103 4.13 22.44 10.65
N HIS A 104 3.26 21.54 11.09
CA HIS A 104 2.50 20.71 10.18
C HIS A 104 1.64 21.68 9.36
N ASP A 105 2.09 21.99 8.14
CA ASP A 105 1.17 22.39 7.07
C ASP A 105 0.31 21.16 6.75
N SER A 106 -0.65 20.87 7.63
CA SER A 106 -1.84 20.16 7.25
C SER A 106 -2.64 21.08 6.35
N SER A 107 -2.26 21.14 5.08
CA SER A 107 -3.23 21.48 4.04
C SER A 107 -4.27 20.36 4.10
N SER A 108 -5.33 20.58 4.87
CA SER A 108 -6.48 19.71 4.91
C SER A 108 -7.14 19.81 3.55
N THR A 109 -6.68 19.00 2.60
CA THR A 109 -7.39 18.76 1.36
C THR A 109 -8.74 18.18 1.76
N SER A 110 -9.76 19.03 1.80
CA SER A 110 -11.13 18.62 2.06
C SER A 110 -11.64 17.95 0.79
N PHE A 111 -11.66 16.61 0.78
CA PHE A 111 -12.28 15.86 -0.30
C PHE A 111 -13.77 16.19 -0.37
N SER A 112 -14.34 16.32 -1.57
CA SER A 112 -15.77 16.53 -1.67
C SER A 112 -16.54 15.35 -1.06
N PRO A 113 -17.65 15.59 -0.34
CA PRO A 113 -18.47 14.52 0.22
C PRO A 113 -18.92 13.51 -0.84
N SER A 114 -19.23 13.96 -2.06
CA SER A 114 -19.66 13.10 -3.16
C SER A 114 -18.55 12.18 -3.67
N PHE A 115 -17.31 12.64 -3.71
CA PHE A 115 -16.15 11.80 -4.03
C PHE A 115 -15.93 10.74 -2.95
N LEU A 116 -15.97 11.13 -1.67
CA LEU A 116 -15.85 10.21 -0.55
C LEU A 116 -16.95 9.15 -0.53
N ASP A 117 -18.19 9.53 -0.81
CA ASP A 117 -19.32 8.59 -0.91
C ASP A 117 -19.12 7.60 -2.06
N SER A 118 -18.59 8.07 -3.20
CA SER A 118 -18.28 7.19 -4.34
C SER A 118 -17.16 6.19 -4.03
N LEU A 119 -16.11 6.61 -3.33
CA LEU A 119 -15.04 5.71 -2.86
C LEU A 119 -15.53 4.73 -1.80
N LYS A 120 -16.33 5.21 -0.83
CA LYS A 120 -16.97 4.37 0.18
C LYS A 120 -17.81 3.28 -0.47
N GLU A 121 -18.60 3.63 -1.48
CA GLU A 121 -19.41 2.68 -2.21
C GLU A 121 -18.57 1.58 -2.86
N LEU A 122 -17.45 1.94 -3.51
CA LEU A 122 -16.51 0.99 -4.09
C LEU A 122 -15.88 0.07 -3.03
N MET A 123 -15.44 0.61 -1.90
CA MET A 123 -14.86 -0.16 -0.81
C MET A 123 -15.86 -1.15 -0.21
N VAL A 124 -17.11 -0.71 -0.01
CA VAL A 124 -18.18 -1.55 0.52
C VAL A 124 -18.50 -2.70 -0.44
N TRP A 125 -18.66 -2.41 -1.73
CA TRP A 125 -18.85 -3.45 -2.74
C TRP A 125 -17.69 -4.44 -2.77
N PHE A 126 -16.45 -3.93 -2.80
CA PHE A 126 -15.27 -4.78 -2.83
C PHE A 126 -15.23 -5.74 -1.65
N LYS A 127 -15.51 -5.23 -0.44
CA LYS A 127 -15.42 -6.00 0.81
C LYS A 127 -16.60 -6.94 1.05
N LYS A 128 -17.83 -6.53 0.69
CA LYS A 128 -19.06 -7.25 1.05
C LYS A 128 -19.58 -8.14 -0.07
N ASP A 129 -19.41 -7.72 -1.32
CA ASP A 129 -20.07 -8.35 -2.46
C ASP A 129 -19.08 -9.07 -3.38
N PHE A 130 -17.84 -8.58 -3.47
CA PHE A 130 -16.89 -9.07 -4.46
C PHE A 130 -15.81 -10.00 -3.89
N MET A 131 -15.04 -9.59 -2.88
CA MET A 131 -13.97 -10.39 -2.30
C MET A 131 -14.39 -11.10 -1.01
N ARG A 132 -14.04 -12.38 -0.91
CA ARG A 132 -14.17 -13.19 0.30
C ARG A 132 -12.87 -13.19 1.11
N TRP A 133 -12.97 -12.94 2.40
CA TRP A 133 -11.83 -13.06 3.30
C TRP A 133 -11.53 -14.54 3.59
N VAL A 134 -10.26 -14.91 3.55
CA VAL A 134 -9.80 -16.24 3.99
C VAL A 134 -9.10 -16.09 5.33
N ASP A 135 -9.69 -16.66 6.38
CA ASP A 135 -9.13 -16.58 7.72
C ASP A 135 -7.77 -17.28 7.83
N LYS A 136 -6.97 -16.84 8.82
CA LYS A 136 -5.70 -17.50 9.14
C LYS A 136 -5.93 -18.96 9.53
N ASN A 137 -6.99 -19.19 10.32
CA ASN A 137 -7.39 -20.48 10.87
C ASN A 137 -8.86 -20.76 10.49
N PRO A 138 -9.18 -21.11 9.24
CA PRO A 138 -10.56 -21.28 8.80
C PRO A 138 -11.21 -22.52 9.44
N SER A 139 -12.51 -22.41 9.71
CA SER A 139 -13.37 -23.54 10.09
C SER A 139 -13.94 -24.23 8.86
N CYS A 140 -14.28 -25.51 9.00
CA CYS A 140 -14.91 -26.31 7.96
C CYS A 140 -16.35 -25.83 7.70
N ASP A 141 -16.67 -25.49 6.46
CA ASP A 141 -18.01 -25.06 6.08
C ASP A 141 -19.08 -26.15 6.31
N ASN A 142 -18.69 -27.43 6.25
CA ASN A 142 -19.64 -28.55 6.39
C ASN A 142 -19.97 -28.90 7.85
N CYS A 143 -19.03 -28.71 8.79
CA CYS A 143 -19.19 -29.22 10.16
C CYS A 143 -18.71 -28.26 11.26
N GLY A 144 -18.22 -27.07 10.90
CA GLY A 144 -17.79 -26.02 11.83
C GLY A 144 -16.48 -26.29 12.56
N ARG A 145 -15.84 -27.44 12.38
CA ARG A 145 -14.57 -27.78 13.06
C ARG A 145 -13.37 -27.08 12.42
N GLN A 146 -12.37 -26.77 13.23
CA GLN A 146 -11.10 -26.20 12.78
C GLN A 146 -10.44 -27.07 11.70
N LEU A 147 -9.98 -26.44 10.62
CA LEU A 147 -9.24 -27.12 9.56
C LEU A 147 -7.74 -27.22 9.89
N THR A 148 -7.10 -28.31 9.45
CA THR A 148 -5.64 -28.49 9.49
C THR A 148 -5.02 -27.96 8.20
N LEU A 149 -3.95 -27.18 8.32
CA LEU A 149 -3.23 -26.59 7.19
C LEU A 149 -2.03 -27.44 6.77
N GLU A 150 -1.95 -27.73 5.48
CA GLU A 150 -0.74 -28.11 4.77
C GLU A 150 -0.35 -26.98 3.82
N TYR A 151 0.89 -26.47 3.95
CA TYR A 151 1.38 -25.42 3.07
C TYR A 151 2.35 -25.97 2.04
N ILE A 152 2.02 -25.81 0.76
CA ILE A 152 2.88 -26.14 -0.36
C ILE A 152 3.56 -24.85 -0.84
N PRO A 153 4.88 -24.69 -0.68
CA PRO A 153 5.56 -23.47 -1.09
C PRO A 153 5.53 -23.32 -2.61
N GLY A 154 5.22 -22.11 -3.07
CA GLY A 154 5.27 -21.77 -4.48
C GLY A 154 6.70 -21.44 -4.91
N ASN A 155 6.94 -21.53 -6.22
CA ASN A 155 8.22 -21.23 -6.84
C ASN A 155 8.16 -20.02 -7.78
N THR A 156 7.10 -19.20 -7.73
CA THR A 156 7.01 -17.99 -8.55
C THR A 156 6.29 -16.87 -7.80
N TRP A 157 6.45 -15.62 -8.25
CA TRP A 157 5.62 -14.52 -7.76
C TRP A 157 4.14 -14.67 -8.17
N LYS A 158 3.87 -15.44 -9.23
CA LYS A 158 2.52 -15.66 -9.78
C LYS A 158 1.68 -16.50 -8.82
N ILE A 159 2.26 -17.58 -8.28
CA ILE A 159 1.68 -18.45 -7.25
C ILE A 159 2.73 -18.62 -6.16
N ARG A 160 2.50 -17.94 -5.03
CA ARG A 160 3.45 -17.82 -3.93
C ARG A 160 3.47 -19.05 -3.02
N GLY A 161 2.39 -19.81 -3.05
CA GLY A 161 2.18 -21.07 -2.36
C GLY A 161 0.72 -21.48 -2.41
N ILE A 162 0.42 -22.66 -1.89
CA ILE A 162 -0.94 -23.19 -1.78
C ILE A 162 -1.16 -23.58 -0.32
N GLU A 163 -2.21 -23.01 0.28
CA GLU A 163 -2.69 -23.38 1.60
C GLU A 163 -3.81 -24.42 1.41
N ASN A 164 -3.52 -25.70 1.65
CA ASN A 164 -4.51 -26.77 1.63
C ASN A 164 -5.04 -26.99 3.05
N TYR A 165 -6.35 -26.90 3.19
CA TYR A 165 -7.05 -27.06 4.44
C TYR A 165 -7.87 -28.35 4.42
N TYR A 166 -7.68 -29.20 5.42
CA TYR A 166 -8.34 -30.49 5.52
C TYR A 166 -9.14 -30.60 6.82
N CYS A 167 -10.37 -31.12 6.73
CA CYS A 167 -11.18 -31.45 7.88
C CYS A 167 -11.00 -32.93 8.25
N SER A 168 -10.36 -33.20 9.39
CA SER A 168 -10.16 -34.57 9.89
C SER A 168 -11.44 -35.31 10.28
N PHE A 169 -12.57 -34.60 10.38
CA PHE A 169 -13.85 -35.19 10.78
C PHE A 169 -14.74 -35.59 9.59
N CYS A 170 -14.85 -34.73 8.58
CA CYS A 170 -15.76 -34.95 7.44
C CYS A 170 -15.04 -35.07 6.09
N ASN A 171 -13.70 -35.06 6.10
CA ASN A 171 -12.84 -35.17 4.91
C ASN A 171 -13.02 -34.06 3.86
N ALA A 172 -13.72 -32.96 4.21
CA ALA A 172 -13.79 -31.79 3.36
C ALA A 172 -12.39 -31.19 3.15
N VAL A 173 -12.14 -30.72 1.92
CA VAL A 173 -10.88 -30.10 1.51
C VAL A 173 -11.16 -28.73 0.93
N PHE A 174 -10.34 -27.75 1.30
CA PHE A 174 -10.37 -26.40 0.75
C PHE A 174 -8.94 -25.99 0.38
N SER A 175 -8.71 -25.68 -0.89
CA SER A 175 -7.42 -25.19 -1.37
C SER A 175 -7.48 -23.68 -1.59
N PHE A 176 -6.50 -22.97 -1.03
CA PHE A 176 -6.32 -21.53 -1.20
C PHE A 176 -4.95 -21.23 -1.82
N PRO A 177 -4.87 -21.12 -3.16
CA PRO A 177 -3.67 -20.68 -3.83
C PRO A 177 -3.39 -19.20 -3.56
N ARG A 178 -2.17 -18.89 -3.14
CA ARG A 178 -1.69 -17.54 -2.82
C ARG A 178 -1.21 -16.84 -4.09
N TYR A 179 -2.13 -16.32 -4.88
CA TYR A 179 -1.82 -15.65 -6.14
C TYR A 179 -1.11 -14.30 -5.95
N GLY A 180 -0.27 -13.94 -6.92
CA GLY A 180 0.23 -12.58 -7.14
C GLY A 180 -0.22 -11.97 -8.47
N LYS A 181 -0.80 -12.78 -9.38
CA LYS A 181 -1.44 -12.28 -10.61
C LYS A 181 -2.81 -11.70 -10.28
N ILE A 182 -3.06 -10.47 -10.71
CA ILE A 182 -4.32 -9.76 -10.40
C ILE A 182 -5.53 -10.44 -11.02
N LYS A 183 -5.44 -10.92 -12.26
CA LYS A 183 -6.56 -11.63 -12.93
C LYS A 183 -6.95 -12.90 -12.17
N GLU A 184 -5.98 -13.71 -11.74
CA GLU A 184 -6.25 -14.92 -10.95
C GLU A 184 -6.91 -14.60 -9.59
N ILE A 185 -6.45 -13.53 -8.92
CA ILE A 185 -7.08 -13.08 -7.66
C ILE A 185 -8.54 -12.66 -7.91
N ALA A 186 -8.78 -11.91 -9.00
CA ALA A 186 -10.10 -11.44 -9.39
C ALA A 186 -11.05 -12.58 -9.78
N ASP A 187 -10.53 -13.64 -10.40
CA ASP A 187 -11.31 -14.83 -10.78
C ASP A 187 -11.69 -15.66 -9.56
N ASN A 188 -10.76 -15.82 -8.61
CA ASN A 188 -10.97 -16.61 -7.40
C ASN A 188 -11.75 -15.87 -6.32
N ARG A 189 -11.77 -14.53 -6.36
CA ARG A 189 -12.54 -13.66 -5.45
C ARG A 189 -12.32 -13.96 -3.97
N MET A 190 -11.12 -14.40 -3.60
CA MET A 190 -10.79 -14.74 -2.23
C MET A 190 -9.35 -14.35 -1.91
N GLY A 191 -9.08 -14.06 -0.65
CA GLY A 191 -7.74 -13.64 -0.26
C GLY A 191 -7.57 -13.26 1.19
N LYS A 192 -6.31 -13.00 1.54
CA LYS A 192 -5.89 -12.31 2.77
C LYS A 192 -5.49 -10.86 2.42
N CYS A 193 -4.88 -10.14 3.36
CA CYS A 193 -4.47 -8.75 3.16
C CYS A 193 -3.70 -8.50 1.85
N SER A 194 -2.76 -9.39 1.49
CA SER A 194 -1.99 -9.25 0.24
C SER A 194 -2.86 -9.30 -1.00
N GLU A 195 -3.68 -10.34 -1.17
CA GLU A 195 -4.55 -10.48 -2.34
C GLU A 195 -5.55 -9.32 -2.46
N TRP A 196 -6.12 -8.89 -1.31
CA TRP A 196 -7.03 -7.75 -1.24
C TRP A 196 -6.35 -6.45 -1.68
N THR A 197 -5.16 -6.17 -1.16
CA THR A 197 -4.34 -5.00 -1.50
C THR A 197 -3.90 -5.00 -2.96
N PHE A 198 -3.54 -6.17 -3.50
CA PHE A 198 -3.09 -6.30 -4.89
C PHE A 198 -4.23 -5.98 -5.85
N LEU A 199 -5.39 -6.61 -5.65
CA LEU A 199 -6.53 -6.42 -6.53
C LEU A 199 -7.17 -5.04 -6.38
N PHE A 200 -7.33 -4.54 -5.15
CA PHE A 200 -7.94 -3.23 -4.94
C PHE A 200 -7.09 -2.10 -5.53
N GLY A 201 -5.76 -2.17 -5.38
CA GLY A 201 -4.87 -1.21 -6.03
C GLY A 201 -4.96 -1.23 -7.56
N ALA A 202 -5.20 -2.39 -8.18
CA ALA A 202 -5.44 -2.50 -9.61
C ALA A 202 -6.77 -1.84 -10.03
N ILE A 203 -7.81 -2.06 -9.23
CA ILE A 203 -9.14 -1.45 -9.44
C ILE A 203 -9.02 0.09 -9.40
N LEU A 204 -8.30 0.65 -8.43
CA LEU A 204 -8.07 2.10 -8.35
C LEU A 204 -7.29 2.64 -9.55
N ASN A 205 -6.19 1.98 -9.96
CA ASN A 205 -5.46 2.37 -11.17
C ASN A 205 -6.32 2.26 -12.44
N SER A 206 -7.31 1.37 -12.48
CA SER A 206 -8.26 1.28 -13.61
C SER A 206 -9.17 2.50 -13.75
N PHE A 207 -9.29 3.32 -12.70
CA PHE A 207 -9.92 4.63 -12.69
C PHE A 207 -8.92 5.77 -12.88
N SER A 208 -7.67 5.47 -13.25
CA SER A 208 -6.56 6.43 -13.33
C SER A 208 -6.18 7.06 -11.99
N ILE A 209 -6.58 6.45 -10.88
CA ILE A 209 -6.09 6.83 -9.54
C ILE A 209 -4.77 6.13 -9.31
N LYS A 210 -3.66 6.88 -9.28
CA LYS A 210 -2.32 6.33 -9.10
C LYS A 210 -2.20 5.68 -7.72
N THR A 211 -1.94 4.38 -7.67
CA THR A 211 -1.85 3.63 -6.40
C THR A 211 -0.51 2.90 -6.24
N ARG A 212 -0.01 2.84 -5.00
CA ARG A 212 1.14 2.05 -4.58
C ARG A 212 0.76 1.06 -3.48
N ILE A 213 1.55 0.00 -3.32
CA ILE A 213 1.41 -0.97 -2.22
C ILE A 213 2.22 -0.47 -1.04
N VAL A 214 1.71 -0.59 0.19
CA VAL A 214 2.42 -0.27 1.42
C VAL A 214 2.51 -1.52 2.30
N HIS A 215 3.66 -1.78 2.90
CA HIS A 215 3.88 -2.93 3.79
C HIS A 215 4.61 -2.51 5.06
N ASP A 216 4.10 -2.92 6.21
CA ASP A 216 4.68 -2.61 7.52
C ASP A 216 5.75 -3.61 8.00
N PHE A 217 5.87 -4.76 7.32
CA PHE A 217 6.71 -5.89 7.73
C PHE A 217 6.41 -6.42 9.14
N LEU A 218 5.22 -6.12 9.66
CA LEU A 218 4.67 -6.60 10.91
C LEU A 218 3.41 -7.45 10.69
N ASP A 219 3.19 -7.95 9.46
CA ASP A 219 2.11 -8.83 8.97
C ASP A 219 1.02 -8.19 8.09
N HIS A 220 1.09 -6.88 7.80
CA HIS A 220 0.00 -6.20 7.11
C HIS A 220 0.44 -5.32 5.94
N CYS A 221 -0.35 -5.36 4.86
CA CYS A 221 -0.14 -4.52 3.69
C CYS A 221 -1.46 -3.93 3.19
N TRP A 222 -1.38 -2.72 2.66
CA TRP A 222 -2.50 -1.91 2.20
C TRP A 222 -2.06 -1.05 1.00
N ASN A 223 -2.89 -0.11 0.57
CA ASN A 223 -2.61 0.77 -0.55
C ASN A 223 -2.41 2.23 -0.10
N GLU A 224 -1.65 2.99 -0.87
CA GLU A 224 -1.74 4.44 -0.87
C GLU A 224 -2.10 4.92 -2.25
N SER A 225 -3.01 5.89 -2.35
CA SER A 225 -3.44 6.46 -3.62
C SER A 225 -3.18 7.95 -3.67
N PHE A 226 -2.70 8.44 -4.81
CA PHE A 226 -2.42 9.86 -5.01
C PHE A 226 -3.72 10.58 -5.38
N ILE A 227 -4.25 11.38 -4.45
CA ILE A 227 -5.54 12.06 -4.55
C ILE A 227 -5.38 13.45 -3.92
N GLY A 228 -5.81 14.52 -4.60
CA GLY A 228 -5.71 15.88 -4.05
C GLY A 228 -4.26 16.32 -3.85
N GLY A 229 -3.36 15.95 -4.76
CA GLY A 229 -1.93 16.30 -4.67
C GLY A 229 -1.11 15.58 -3.58
N ARG A 230 -1.68 14.60 -2.87
CA ARG A 230 -0.96 13.84 -1.83
C ARG A 230 -1.25 12.34 -1.86
N TRP A 231 -0.39 11.56 -1.21
CA TRP A 231 -0.65 10.16 -0.94
C TRP A 231 -1.64 10.01 0.22
N VAL A 232 -2.73 9.28 -0.03
CA VAL A 232 -3.81 9.00 0.91
C VAL A 232 -3.79 7.52 1.26
N HIS A 233 -3.83 7.22 2.56
CA HIS A 233 -3.94 5.86 3.07
C HIS A 233 -5.26 5.22 2.62
N ILE A 234 -5.18 4.01 2.08
CA ILE A 234 -6.35 3.21 1.65
C ILE A 234 -6.14 1.75 2.05
N ASP A 235 -7.04 1.21 2.86
CA ASP A 235 -6.99 -0.19 3.30
C ASP A 235 -8.30 -0.91 3.00
N SER A 236 -8.30 -1.68 1.91
CA SER A 236 -9.47 -2.46 1.48
C SER A 236 -9.88 -3.55 2.47
N THR A 237 -9.00 -3.93 3.41
CA THR A 237 -9.31 -4.93 4.45
C THR A 237 -10.09 -4.34 5.62
N LEU A 238 -10.01 -3.03 5.86
CA LEU A 238 -10.72 -2.33 6.94
C LEU A 238 -12.11 -1.88 6.49
N ALA A 239 -12.95 -1.52 7.46
CA ALA A 239 -14.25 -0.91 7.18
C ALA A 239 -14.12 0.61 7.02
N PHE A 240 -14.93 1.19 6.15
CA PHE A 240 -15.05 2.65 6.06
C PHE A 240 -15.69 3.23 7.35
N PRO A 241 -15.26 4.40 7.87
CA PRO A 241 -14.26 5.33 7.31
C PRO A 241 -12.80 5.01 7.63
N ILE A 242 -12.53 4.04 8.50
CA ILE A 242 -11.17 3.68 8.94
C ILE A 242 -10.27 3.25 7.77
N SER A 243 -10.87 2.65 6.73
CA SER A 243 -10.18 2.25 5.50
C SER A 243 -9.65 3.40 4.65
N PHE A 244 -9.93 4.67 4.97
CA PHE A 244 -9.56 5.82 4.15
C PHE A 244 -8.96 6.94 4.99
N ASP A 245 -7.72 7.33 4.71
CA ASP A 245 -6.99 8.44 5.33
C ASP A 245 -6.84 8.35 6.87
N HIS A 246 -6.67 7.13 7.39
CA HIS A 246 -6.42 6.89 8.82
C HIS A 246 -5.09 6.14 9.06
N PRO A 247 -3.94 6.68 8.63
CA PRO A 247 -2.67 5.96 8.71
C PRO A 247 -2.24 5.64 10.16
N SER A 248 -2.61 6.46 11.15
CA SER A 248 -2.29 6.21 12.57
C SER A 248 -3.09 5.06 13.20
N TYR A 249 -4.08 4.48 12.49
CA TYR A 249 -4.97 3.46 13.03
C TYR A 249 -4.21 2.24 13.56
N TYR A 250 -3.26 1.74 12.79
CA TYR A 250 -2.52 0.52 13.09
C TYR A 250 -1.61 0.65 14.33
N GLU A 251 -0.88 1.76 14.45
CA GLU A 251 0.01 1.99 15.60
C GLU A 251 -0.81 2.05 16.90
N LYS A 252 -1.92 2.80 16.88
CA LYS A 252 -2.77 3.02 18.05
C LYS A 252 -3.60 1.79 18.43
N ASN A 253 -4.22 1.13 17.45
CA ASN A 253 -5.22 0.09 17.72
C ASN A 253 -4.63 -1.32 17.68
N TRP A 254 -3.56 -1.55 16.93
CA TRP A 254 -2.90 -2.85 16.82
C TRP A 254 -1.53 -2.88 17.51
N ASN A 255 -1.16 -1.80 18.20
CA ASN A 255 0.09 -1.67 18.96
C ASN A 255 1.33 -1.99 18.10
N LYS A 256 1.29 -1.61 16.82
CA LYS A 256 2.37 -1.86 15.87
C LYS A 256 3.58 -1.02 16.23
N LYS A 257 4.77 -1.63 16.21
CA LYS A 257 6.05 -1.00 16.55
C LYS A 257 6.96 -0.97 15.33
N TYR A 258 6.80 0.05 14.50
CA TYR A 258 7.47 0.08 13.21
C TYR A 258 9.00 0.23 13.32
N ILE A 259 9.65 -0.38 12.33
CA ILE A 259 11.01 -0.08 11.91
C ILE A 259 10.94 0.62 10.55
N PHE A 260 10.33 -0.04 9.56
CA PHE A 260 10.05 0.51 8.25
C PHE A 260 8.60 0.21 7.88
N VAL A 261 7.93 1.21 7.32
CA VAL A 261 6.75 1.07 6.48
C VAL A 261 7.19 1.54 5.10
N LEU A 262 7.21 0.62 4.14
CA LEU A 262 7.72 0.91 2.80
C LEU A 262 6.59 0.91 1.79
N ALA A 263 6.63 1.87 0.88
CA ALA A 263 5.71 1.97 -0.24
C ALA A 263 6.39 1.55 -1.56
N PHE A 264 5.68 0.79 -2.37
CA PHE A 264 6.14 0.13 -3.57
C PHE A 264 5.27 0.56 -4.74
N SER A 265 5.88 1.20 -5.73
CA SER A 265 5.31 1.46 -7.05
C SER A 265 6.13 0.71 -8.09
N GLU A 266 5.71 0.66 -9.36
CA GLU A 266 6.53 -0.02 -10.38
C GLU A 266 7.93 0.59 -10.48
N SER A 267 8.06 1.92 -10.43
CA SER A 267 9.34 2.61 -10.60
C SER A 267 10.12 2.78 -9.30
N ASN A 268 9.42 3.00 -8.17
CA ASN A 268 10.04 3.49 -6.94
C ASN A 268 9.72 2.66 -5.70
N LEU A 269 10.66 2.70 -4.76
CA LEU A 269 10.53 2.26 -3.37
C LEU A 269 10.76 3.45 -2.45
N GLU A 270 9.79 3.74 -1.58
CA GLU A 270 9.81 4.90 -0.69
C GLU A 270 9.64 4.48 0.78
N ASP A 271 10.33 5.18 1.68
CA ASP A 271 10.14 5.03 3.13
C ASP A 271 9.04 5.99 3.58
N VAL A 272 7.88 5.45 3.89
CA VAL A 272 6.69 6.21 4.28
C VAL A 272 6.41 6.13 5.78
N THR A 273 7.36 5.62 6.56
CA THR A 273 7.17 5.33 7.99
C THR A 273 6.66 6.53 8.78
N ILE A 274 7.12 7.74 8.45
CA ILE A 274 6.72 8.97 9.14
C ILE A 274 5.21 9.25 9.04
N SER A 275 4.55 8.81 7.97
CA SER A 275 3.11 8.97 7.79
C SER A 275 2.28 8.06 8.70
N TYR A 276 2.87 6.99 9.24
CA TYR A 276 2.19 5.94 10.00
C TYR A 276 2.52 5.92 11.49
N THR A 277 3.40 6.81 11.96
CA THR A 277 3.86 6.82 13.36
C THR A 277 3.71 8.19 13.99
N MET A 278 3.19 8.22 15.20
CA MET A 278 3.23 9.37 16.10
C MET A 278 4.46 9.32 17.03
N GLU A 279 5.21 8.23 17.01
CA GLU A 279 6.34 7.96 17.90
C GLU A 279 7.67 7.89 17.14
N TRP A 280 7.94 8.89 16.29
CA TRP A 280 9.11 8.90 15.40
C TRP A 280 10.44 8.68 16.12
N ASN A 281 10.63 9.27 17.31
CA ASN A 281 11.83 9.05 18.12
C ASN A 281 12.04 7.58 18.51
N GLN A 282 10.95 6.85 18.79
CA GLN A 282 11.04 5.42 19.09
C GLN A 282 11.39 4.61 17.83
N VAL A 283 10.86 5.00 16.67
CA VAL A 283 11.25 4.40 15.39
C VAL A 283 12.74 4.62 15.12
N LEU A 284 13.25 5.84 15.32
CA LEU A 284 14.68 6.15 15.18
C LEU A 284 15.56 5.32 16.12
N ASN A 285 15.14 5.12 17.38
CA ASN A 285 15.85 4.25 18.32
C ASN A 285 15.86 2.78 17.86
N ARG A 286 14.75 2.28 17.29
CA ARG A 286 14.75 0.93 16.70
C ARG A 286 15.66 0.84 15.48
N ARG A 287 15.72 1.90 14.66
CA ARG A 287 16.56 1.99 13.45
C ARG A 287 18.05 2.17 13.75
N SER A 288 18.43 2.82 14.84
CA SER A 288 19.85 3.00 15.21
C SER A 288 20.56 1.67 15.46
N LYS A 289 19.80 0.61 15.77
CA LYS A 289 20.28 -0.77 15.91
C LYS A 289 20.53 -1.45 14.56
N LEU A 290 20.10 -0.85 13.45
CA LEU A 290 20.33 -1.35 12.10
C LEU A 290 21.57 -0.72 11.49
N LYS A 291 22.17 -1.40 10.50
CA LYS A 291 23.24 -0.79 9.70
C LYS A 291 22.67 0.38 8.89
N GLN A 292 23.31 1.55 8.95
CA GLN A 292 22.91 2.82 8.31
C GLN A 292 22.59 2.71 6.80
N THR A 293 23.02 1.63 6.13
CA THR A 293 22.88 1.43 4.68
C THR A 293 21.70 0.54 4.26
N GLN A 294 20.84 0.08 5.17
CA GLN A 294 19.77 -0.87 4.81
C GLN A 294 18.76 -0.31 3.79
N LEU A 295 18.24 0.90 4.00
CA LEU A 295 17.26 1.49 3.09
C LEU A 295 17.83 1.67 1.66
N GLU A 296 19.07 2.13 1.57
CA GLU A 296 19.75 2.28 0.26
C GLU A 296 20.00 0.93 -0.43
N LYS A 297 20.30 -0.12 0.34
CA LYS A 297 20.36 -1.49 -0.20
C LYS A 297 19.01 -1.95 -0.73
N PHE A 298 17.93 -1.65 -0.02
CA PHE A 298 16.57 -1.99 -0.44
C PHE A 298 16.21 -1.28 -1.75
N LYS A 299 16.44 0.03 -1.84
CA LYS A 299 16.18 0.83 -3.05
C LYS A 299 17.01 0.35 -4.24
N LYS A 300 18.32 0.16 -4.04
CA LYS A 300 19.23 -0.33 -5.10
C LYS A 300 18.80 -1.70 -5.61
N PHE A 301 18.46 -2.62 -4.71
CA PHE A 301 17.95 -3.93 -5.10
C PHE A 301 16.64 -3.79 -5.89
N TYR A 302 15.69 -2.98 -5.41
CA TYR A 302 14.39 -2.80 -6.05
C TYR A 302 14.47 -2.22 -7.47
N GLN A 303 15.43 -1.33 -7.71
CA GLN A 303 15.71 -0.79 -9.05
C GLN A 303 16.28 -1.83 -10.02
N GLN A 304 16.97 -2.85 -9.51
CA GLN A 304 17.61 -3.91 -10.31
C GLN A 304 16.67 -5.06 -10.67
N ILE A 305 15.48 -5.14 -10.08
CA ILE A 305 14.53 -6.23 -10.35
C ILE A 305 14.01 -6.10 -11.78
N SER A 306 14.33 -7.10 -12.61
CA SER A 306 13.82 -7.21 -13.98
C SER A 306 12.30 -7.42 -14.01
N LEU A 307 11.61 -6.65 -14.86
CA LEU A 307 10.20 -6.84 -15.16
C LEU A 307 9.94 -7.90 -16.23
N LYS A 308 10.95 -8.26 -17.04
CA LYS A 308 10.91 -9.42 -17.92
C LYS A 308 10.79 -10.73 -17.12
#